data_AF-A0A750HRS2-F1
#
_entry.id   AF-A0A750HRS2-F1
#
_cell.length_a   1.000
_cell.length_b   1.000
_cell.length_c   1.000
_cell.angle_alpha   90.00
_cell.angle_beta   90.00
_cell.angle_gamma   90.00
#
_symmetry.space_group_name_H-M   'P 1'
#
loop_
_entity.id
_entity.type
_entity.pdbx_description
1 polymer ?
#
loop_
_entity_poly.entity_id
_entity_poly.type
_entity_poly.pdbx_seq_one_letter_code
_entity_poly.pdbx_strand_id
1 'polypeptide(L)'
;GIAAGFAGNEVMFSEAYLPYAWPDSYRQTTAEEIVAIAPIGTALVVATKGEPYLFSGVSPANISGVKLPIVQACVSRFSMVAMDGFALFAGTNGLVSVDGNGNAVLATEKIISPEQWRDMFNPSSVRAYLYRGEYVASYTKPDGNPGMFVFNPQGMDIRHLNASSDAAYNELATDTLYVVRDKSMFIAQGGAAPVPLTWRSKTFIAPEGTGFSCLRIKSPNPERVGITVFADNQTVIQLAPGSLSGSVLKMPAITGREWVVEVSGFGQVERITLSTSMAEMP
;
A
#
# COMPACT_ATOMS: atom_id res chain seq x y z
N GLY A 1 -13.10 -29.13 -3.23
CA GLY A 1 -12.36 -28.12 -2.46
C GLY A 1 -11.85 -28.76 -1.18
N ILE A 2 -10.74 -28.25 -0.65
CA ILE A 2 -10.13 -28.69 0.61
C ILE A 2 -10.24 -27.51 1.56
N ALA A 3 -10.80 -27.71 2.75
CA ALA A 3 -10.77 -26.66 3.78
C ALA A 3 -9.40 -26.67 4.47
N ALA A 4 -8.90 -25.49 4.80
CA ALA A 4 -7.67 -25.32 5.55
C ALA A 4 -7.94 -24.50 6.82
N GLY A 5 -7.27 -24.85 7.90
CA GLY A 5 -7.36 -24.18 9.19
C GLY A 5 -6.04 -24.29 9.93
N PHE A 6 -5.91 -23.58 11.04
CA PHE A 6 -4.70 -23.66 11.88
C PHE A 6 -5.02 -23.50 13.36
N ALA A 7 -4.16 -24.07 14.20
CA ALA A 7 -4.16 -23.91 15.65
C ALA A 7 -2.72 -24.00 16.16
N GLY A 8 -2.26 -22.99 16.90
CA GLY A 8 -0.85 -22.91 17.32
C GLY A 8 0.08 -22.88 16.10
N ASN A 9 1.01 -23.84 16.02
CA ASN A 9 1.90 -24.04 14.88
C ASN A 9 1.46 -25.18 13.95
N GLU A 10 0.24 -25.71 14.11
CA GLU A 10 -0.29 -26.76 13.24
C GLU A 10 -1.19 -26.15 12.16
N VAL A 11 -0.91 -26.51 10.90
CA VAL A 11 -1.86 -26.35 9.79
C VAL A 11 -2.61 -27.68 9.60
N MET A 12 -3.92 -27.57 9.43
CA MET A 12 -4.83 -28.69 9.26
C MET A 12 -5.50 -28.58 7.89
N PHE A 13 -5.78 -29.73 7.29
CA PHE A 13 -6.51 -29.85 6.03
C PHE A 13 -7.65 -30.84 6.17
N SER A 14 -8.81 -30.52 5.60
CA SER A 14 -9.96 -31.42 5.61
C SER A 14 -9.83 -32.52 4.56
N GLU A 15 -10.64 -33.56 4.68
CA GLU A 15 -10.96 -34.44 3.55
C GLU A 15 -11.52 -33.63 2.36
N ALA A 16 -11.30 -34.15 1.16
CA ALA A 16 -11.76 -33.48 -0.05
C ALA A 16 -13.29 -33.41 -0.06
N TYR A 17 -13.83 -32.20 -0.23
CA TYR A 17 -15.27 -31.92 -0.24
C TYR A 17 -16.01 -32.19 1.09
N LEU A 18 -15.29 -32.48 2.18
CA LEU A 18 -15.86 -32.78 3.49
C LEU A 18 -15.26 -31.85 4.58
N PRO A 19 -15.70 -30.58 4.69
CA PRO A 19 -15.10 -29.58 5.59
C PRO A 19 -15.30 -29.87 7.09
N TYR A 20 -16.03 -30.93 7.45
CA TYR A 20 -16.21 -31.40 8.82
C TYR A 20 -15.23 -32.51 9.22
N ALA A 21 -14.51 -33.11 8.26
CA ALA A 21 -13.60 -34.23 8.51
C ALA A 21 -12.14 -33.75 8.40
N TRP A 22 -11.42 -33.72 9.52
CA TRP A 22 -10.04 -33.23 9.62
C TRP A 22 -9.12 -34.33 10.18
N PRO A 23 -8.64 -35.26 9.34
CA PRO A 23 -7.78 -36.35 9.78
C PRO A 23 -6.46 -35.86 10.37
N ASP A 24 -6.04 -36.44 11.50
CA ASP A 24 -4.77 -36.08 12.15
C ASP A 24 -3.56 -36.37 11.25
N SER A 25 -3.67 -37.33 10.34
CA SER A 25 -2.64 -37.65 9.34
C SER A 25 -2.36 -36.53 8.33
N TYR A 26 -3.26 -35.55 8.18
CA TYR A 26 -3.07 -34.42 7.27
C TYR A 26 -2.50 -33.18 7.97
N ARG A 27 -2.32 -33.24 9.29
CA ARG A 27 -1.72 -32.15 10.05
C ARG A 27 -0.26 -31.99 9.66
N GLN A 28 0.15 -30.76 9.47
CA GLN A 28 1.55 -30.40 9.27
C GLN A 28 1.92 -29.28 10.23
N THR A 29 3.19 -29.21 10.62
CA THR A 29 3.68 -28.26 11.60
C THR A 29 4.61 -27.24 10.96
N THR A 30 4.52 -26.00 11.42
CA THR A 30 5.50 -24.94 11.18
C THR A 30 6.44 -24.82 12.38
N ALA A 31 7.61 -24.21 12.17
CA ALA A 31 8.56 -23.96 13.25
C ALA A 31 7.99 -22.98 14.30
N GLU A 32 7.30 -21.94 13.86
CA GLU A 32 6.68 -20.93 14.73
C GLU A 32 5.15 -20.99 14.68
N GLU A 33 4.49 -20.36 15.65
CA GLU A 33 3.04 -20.22 15.67
C GLU A 33 2.51 -19.47 14.44
N ILE A 34 1.40 -19.96 13.90
CA ILE A 34 0.72 -19.42 12.72
C ILE A 34 -0.13 -18.20 13.15
N VAL A 35 -0.02 -17.13 12.38
CA VAL A 35 -0.73 -15.85 12.62
C VAL A 35 -1.90 -15.70 11.65
N ALA A 36 -1.69 -16.01 10.37
CA ALA A 36 -2.71 -15.92 9.32
C ALA A 36 -2.44 -16.91 8.19
N ILE A 37 -3.50 -17.27 7.46
CA ILE A 37 -3.41 -18.12 6.27
C ILE A 37 -4.23 -17.49 5.15
N ALA A 38 -3.78 -17.66 3.90
CA ALA A 38 -4.47 -17.18 2.71
C ALA A 38 -4.35 -18.18 1.55
N PRO A 39 -5.46 -18.61 0.94
CA PRO A 39 -5.42 -19.48 -0.24
C PRO A 39 -5.10 -18.68 -1.50
N ILE A 40 -4.20 -19.21 -2.32
CA ILE A 40 -3.76 -18.62 -3.60
C ILE A 40 -3.67 -19.70 -4.67
N GLY A 41 -4.59 -19.67 -5.63
CA GLY A 41 -4.71 -20.73 -6.63
C GLY A 41 -4.88 -22.09 -5.95
N THR A 42 -3.90 -22.98 -6.12
CA THR A 42 -3.86 -24.31 -5.50
C THR A 42 -2.92 -24.40 -4.28
N ALA A 43 -2.39 -23.26 -3.83
CA ALA A 43 -1.49 -23.18 -2.69
C ALA A 43 -2.14 -22.44 -1.51
N LEU A 44 -1.58 -22.65 -0.32
CA LEU A 44 -1.92 -21.96 0.90
C LEU A 44 -0.67 -21.26 1.43
N VAL A 45 -0.72 -19.94 1.46
CA VAL A 45 0.29 -19.13 2.14
C VAL A 45 -0.02 -19.17 3.64
N VAL A 46 0.98 -19.55 4.43
CA VAL A 46 0.88 -19.63 5.89
C VAL A 46 1.91 -18.66 6.48
N ALA A 47 1.41 -17.59 7.07
CA ALA A 47 2.20 -16.57 7.72
C ALA A 47 2.33 -16.87 9.23
N THR A 48 3.55 -16.85 9.75
CA THR A 48 3.88 -17.25 11.12
C THR A 48 4.50 -16.09 11.91
N LYS A 49 4.81 -16.32 13.20
CA LYS A 49 5.65 -15.42 14.01
C LYS A 49 7.14 -15.43 13.62
N GLY A 50 7.54 -16.25 12.65
CA GLY A 50 8.90 -16.36 12.11
C GLY A 50 8.88 -16.31 10.58
N GLU A 51 9.29 -17.37 9.91
CA GLU A 51 9.32 -17.41 8.44
C GLU A 51 7.98 -17.92 7.88
N PRO A 52 7.49 -17.39 6.74
CA PRO A 52 6.27 -17.89 6.12
C PRO A 52 6.51 -19.23 5.42
N TYR A 53 5.43 -19.98 5.23
CA TYR A 53 5.42 -21.27 4.55
C TYR A 53 4.44 -21.23 3.38
N LEU A 54 4.71 -22.05 2.37
CA LEU A 54 3.79 -22.33 1.28
C LEU A 54 3.43 -23.82 1.31
N PHE A 55 2.15 -24.13 1.44
CA PHE A 55 1.64 -25.49 1.31
C PHE A 55 0.97 -25.63 -0.04
N SER A 56 1.35 -26.63 -0.81
CA SER A 56 0.76 -26.88 -2.13
C SER A 56 0.49 -28.37 -2.33
N GLY A 57 -0.58 -28.66 -3.07
CA GLY A 57 -0.99 -30.03 -3.36
C GLY A 57 -2.39 -30.09 -3.97
N VAL A 58 -2.68 -31.19 -4.66
CA VAL A 58 -3.97 -31.41 -5.35
C VAL A 58 -4.90 -32.36 -4.60
N SER A 59 -4.39 -33.10 -3.61
CA SER A 59 -5.17 -33.96 -2.71
C SER A 59 -4.72 -33.75 -1.26
N PRO A 60 -5.63 -33.83 -0.26
CA PRO A 60 -5.29 -33.56 1.14
C PRO A 60 -4.11 -34.37 1.66
N ALA A 61 -4.05 -35.66 1.29
CA ALA A 61 -2.98 -36.56 1.70
C ALA A 61 -1.60 -36.24 1.09
N ASN A 62 -1.56 -35.48 -0.01
CA ASN A 62 -0.34 -35.15 -0.76
C ASN A 62 -0.03 -33.65 -0.73
N ILE A 63 -0.54 -32.92 0.26
CA ILE A 63 -0.12 -31.52 0.48
C ILE A 63 1.26 -31.54 1.12
N SER A 64 2.19 -30.76 0.58
CA SER A 64 3.52 -30.58 1.16
C SER A 64 3.77 -29.11 1.48
N GLY A 65 4.29 -28.83 2.67
CA GLY A 65 4.75 -27.51 3.10
C GLY A 65 6.22 -27.27 2.78
N VAL A 66 6.53 -26.09 2.28
CA VAL A 66 7.90 -25.58 2.11
C VAL A 66 8.05 -24.28 2.88
N LYS A 67 9.11 -24.18 3.69
CA LYS A 67 9.50 -22.95 4.36
C LYS A 67 10.11 -21.99 3.34
N LEU A 68 9.64 -20.75 3.32
CA LEU A 68 10.08 -19.75 2.35
C LEU A 68 11.36 -19.06 2.86
N PRO A 69 12.34 -18.76 1.98
CA PRO A 69 13.64 -18.22 2.37
C PRO A 69 13.58 -16.70 2.60
N ILE A 70 12.61 -16.24 3.40
CA ILE A 70 12.49 -14.84 3.80
C ILE A 70 12.32 -14.75 5.32
N VAL A 71 13.18 -13.97 5.97
CA VAL A 71 13.18 -13.79 7.42
C VAL A 71 12.22 -12.65 7.80
N GLN A 72 10.91 -12.88 7.62
CA GLN A 72 9.87 -11.88 7.93
C GLN A 72 8.67 -12.52 8.62
N ALA A 73 8.46 -12.14 9.89
CA ALA A 73 7.29 -12.51 10.68
C ALA A 73 6.05 -11.72 10.24
N CYS A 74 4.88 -12.34 10.36
CA CYS A 74 3.60 -11.66 10.25
C CYS A 74 3.20 -11.10 11.60
N VAL A 75 3.01 -9.77 11.66
CA VAL A 75 2.75 -9.08 12.92
C VAL A 75 1.27 -8.77 13.16
N SER A 76 0.42 -8.94 12.14
CA SER A 76 -1.03 -8.76 12.27
C SER A 76 -1.81 -9.80 11.47
N ARG A 77 -2.67 -10.56 12.16
CA ARG A 77 -3.59 -11.52 11.53
C ARG A 77 -4.51 -10.87 10.49
N PHE A 78 -4.97 -9.65 10.76
CA PHE A 78 -5.92 -8.96 9.90
C PHE A 78 -5.26 -8.21 8.74
N SER A 79 -3.93 -8.24 8.65
CA SER A 79 -3.19 -7.66 7.53
C SER A 79 -3.10 -8.57 6.31
N MET A 80 -3.42 -9.86 6.46
CA MET A 80 -3.31 -10.84 5.38
C MET A 80 -4.43 -10.64 4.36
N VAL A 81 -4.05 -10.38 3.10
CA VAL A 81 -4.96 -10.20 1.97
C VAL A 81 -4.48 -11.07 0.81
N ALA A 82 -5.35 -11.96 0.33
CA ALA A 82 -5.14 -12.66 -0.93
C ALA A 82 -5.49 -11.73 -2.09
N MET A 83 -4.57 -11.57 -3.03
CA MET A 83 -4.73 -10.83 -4.28
C MET A 83 -4.68 -11.80 -5.46
N ASP A 84 -4.63 -11.26 -6.68
CA ASP A 84 -4.49 -12.08 -7.89
C ASP A 84 -3.09 -12.70 -7.97
N GLY A 85 -2.98 -13.97 -7.58
CA GLY A 85 -1.74 -14.77 -7.67
C GLY A 85 -0.73 -14.62 -6.52
N PHE A 86 -0.95 -13.69 -5.59
CA PHE A 86 -0.06 -13.49 -4.42
C PHE A 86 -0.79 -12.94 -3.20
N ALA A 87 -0.22 -13.15 -2.01
CA ALA A 87 -0.75 -12.73 -0.73
C ALA A 87 0.12 -11.60 -0.21
N LEU A 88 -0.49 -10.58 0.37
CA LEU A 88 0.20 -9.55 1.13
C LEU A 88 -0.11 -9.67 2.60
N PHE A 89 0.89 -9.50 3.46
CA PHE A 89 0.70 -9.32 4.90
C PHE A 89 1.69 -8.31 5.46
N ALA A 90 1.34 -7.70 6.59
CA ALA A 90 2.22 -6.79 7.31
C ALA A 90 3.29 -7.58 8.05
N GLY A 91 4.54 -7.39 7.63
CA GLY A 91 5.71 -7.81 8.36
C GLY A 91 6.33 -6.70 9.19
N THR A 92 7.35 -7.06 9.98
CA THR A 92 8.06 -6.10 10.85
C THR A 92 8.73 -4.99 10.05
N ASN A 93 9.23 -5.29 8.85
CA ASN A 93 10.04 -4.36 8.04
C ASN A 93 9.30 -3.77 6.83
N GLY A 94 8.05 -4.18 6.58
CA GLY A 94 7.27 -3.77 5.41
C GLY A 94 6.14 -4.73 5.10
N LEU A 95 5.46 -4.52 3.96
CA LEU A 95 4.53 -5.53 3.44
C LEU A 95 5.33 -6.65 2.78
N VAL A 96 5.00 -7.89 3.12
CA VAL A 96 5.59 -9.09 2.53
C VAL A 96 4.63 -9.63 1.49
N SER A 97 5.14 -9.92 0.30
CA SER A 97 4.42 -10.59 -0.77
C SER A 97 4.87 -12.04 -0.87
N VAL A 98 3.91 -12.95 -0.99
CA VAL A 98 4.17 -14.37 -1.27
C VAL A 98 3.28 -14.81 -2.42
N ASP A 99 3.89 -15.27 -3.52
CA ASP A 99 3.14 -15.80 -4.66
C ASP A 99 2.84 -17.30 -4.54
N GLY A 100 1.95 -17.80 -5.40
CA GLY A 100 1.60 -19.23 -5.44
C GLY A 100 2.73 -20.18 -5.87
N ASN A 101 3.86 -19.65 -6.35
CA ASN A 101 5.04 -20.43 -6.75
C ASN A 101 6.11 -20.50 -5.65
N GLY A 102 5.91 -19.80 -4.54
CA GLY A 102 6.85 -19.77 -3.41
C GLY A 102 7.91 -18.68 -3.51
N ASN A 103 7.72 -17.68 -4.37
CA ASN A 103 8.52 -16.47 -4.31
C ASN A 103 8.00 -15.56 -3.20
N ALA A 104 8.86 -15.25 -2.24
CA ALA A 104 8.55 -14.36 -1.13
C ALA A 104 9.50 -13.17 -1.12
N VAL A 105 8.96 -11.94 -1.09
CA VAL A 105 9.73 -10.69 -1.16
C VAL A 105 9.16 -9.62 -0.24
N LEU A 106 10.00 -8.68 0.20
CA LEU A 106 9.56 -7.48 0.88
C LEU A 106 9.04 -6.48 -0.17
N ALA A 107 7.72 -6.44 -0.37
CA ALA A 107 7.08 -5.66 -1.42
C ALA A 107 7.36 -4.15 -1.30
N THR A 108 7.53 -3.64 -0.08
CA THR A 108 7.69 -2.20 0.15
C THR A 108 9.16 -1.74 0.23
N GLU A 109 10.13 -2.64 0.05
CA GLU A 109 11.57 -2.38 0.23
C GLU A 109 12.08 -1.14 -0.52
N LYS A 110 11.59 -0.92 -1.73
CA LYS A 110 12.06 0.17 -2.62
C LYS A 110 11.42 1.52 -2.35
N ILE A 111 10.39 1.59 -1.49
CA ILE A 111 9.51 2.76 -1.37
C ILE A 111 9.46 3.32 0.05
N ILE A 112 9.78 2.51 1.06
CA ILE A 112 9.81 2.92 2.46
C ILE A 112 10.86 2.10 3.20
N SER A 113 11.63 2.75 4.08
CA SER A 113 12.58 2.04 4.93
C SER A 113 11.86 1.24 6.04
N PRO A 114 12.47 0.18 6.58
CA PRO A 114 11.90 -0.57 7.71
C PRO A 114 11.59 0.30 8.93
N GLU A 115 12.44 1.29 9.21
CA GLU A 115 12.26 2.23 10.32
C GLU A 115 11.03 3.10 10.08
N GLN A 116 10.94 3.71 8.89
CA GLN A 116 9.78 4.51 8.50
C GLN A 116 8.49 3.68 8.52
N TRP A 117 8.54 2.44 8.04
CA TRP A 117 7.38 1.54 8.05
C TRP A 117 6.85 1.34 9.47
N ARG A 118 7.75 0.96 10.39
CA ARG A 118 7.38 0.67 11.78
C ARG A 118 6.92 1.93 12.51
N ASP A 119 7.66 3.03 12.34
CA ASP A 119 7.42 4.29 13.02
C ASP A 119 6.16 4.98 12.50
N MET A 120 5.77 4.79 11.23
CA MET A 120 4.60 5.45 10.67
C MET A 120 3.33 4.61 10.77
N PHE A 121 3.42 3.29 10.59
CA PHE A 121 2.24 2.45 10.37
C PHE A 121 1.87 1.53 11.52
N ASN A 122 2.73 1.36 12.53
CA ASN A 122 2.49 0.43 13.65
C ASN A 122 1.95 -0.93 13.14
N PRO A 123 2.79 -1.74 12.49
CA PRO A 123 2.32 -2.80 11.58
C PRO A 123 1.49 -3.90 12.27
N SER A 124 1.59 -4.07 13.59
CA SER A 124 0.74 -5.00 14.36
C SER A 124 -0.71 -4.54 14.49
N SER A 125 -0.99 -3.25 14.27
CA SER A 125 -2.34 -2.67 14.25
C SER A 125 -3.01 -2.73 12.87
N VAL A 126 -2.27 -3.13 11.83
CA VAL A 126 -2.75 -3.10 10.44
C VAL A 126 -3.90 -4.08 10.24
N ARG A 127 -4.98 -3.59 9.64
CA ARG A 127 -6.11 -4.38 9.18
C ARG A 127 -6.42 -4.00 7.74
N ALA A 128 -6.41 -4.98 6.85
CA ALA A 128 -6.37 -4.73 5.41
C ALA A 128 -7.44 -5.49 4.62
N TYR A 129 -7.73 -4.94 3.44
CA TYR A 129 -8.77 -5.39 2.53
C TYR A 129 -8.30 -5.22 1.09
N LEU A 130 -8.73 -6.14 0.23
CA LEU A 130 -8.58 -5.98 -1.22
C LEU A 130 -9.68 -5.06 -1.75
N TYR A 131 -9.31 -4.04 -2.52
CA TYR A 131 -10.26 -3.24 -3.29
C TYR A 131 -9.62 -2.80 -4.61
N ARG A 132 -10.21 -3.23 -5.74
CA ARG A 132 -9.74 -2.91 -7.10
C ARG A 132 -8.24 -3.15 -7.34
N GLY A 133 -7.72 -4.27 -6.80
CA GLY A 133 -6.29 -4.62 -6.91
C GLY A 133 -5.38 -3.84 -5.95
N GLU A 134 -5.93 -2.97 -5.10
CA GLU A 134 -5.19 -2.21 -4.11
C GLU A 134 -5.31 -2.83 -2.72
N TYR A 135 -4.26 -2.69 -1.93
CA TYR A 135 -4.21 -3.07 -0.51
C TYR A 135 -4.68 -1.87 0.32
N VAL A 136 -5.94 -1.87 0.73
CA VAL A 136 -6.52 -0.80 1.55
C VAL A 136 -6.44 -1.19 3.01
N ALA A 137 -5.71 -0.43 3.82
CA ALA A 137 -5.40 -0.77 5.19
C ALA A 137 -5.75 0.35 6.17
N SER A 138 -6.36 -0.02 7.29
CA SER A 138 -6.50 0.80 8.50
C SER A 138 -5.40 0.44 9.50
N TYR A 139 -4.92 1.41 10.27
CA TYR A 139 -3.88 1.23 11.28
C TYR A 139 -3.98 2.30 12.39
N THR A 140 -3.25 2.11 13.48
CA THR A 140 -3.10 3.09 14.55
C THR A 140 -1.83 3.92 14.31
N LYS A 141 -1.99 5.23 14.11
CA LYS A 141 -0.87 6.16 13.95
C LYS A 141 -0.07 6.29 15.25
N PRO A 142 1.16 6.87 15.20
CA PRO A 142 2.01 7.04 16.38
C PRO A 142 1.40 7.92 17.49
N ASP A 143 0.52 8.84 17.11
CA ASP A 143 -0.24 9.70 18.03
C ASP A 143 -1.46 9.00 18.65
N GLY A 144 -1.69 7.73 18.32
CA GLY A 144 -2.83 6.92 18.78
C GLY A 144 -4.10 7.09 17.93
N ASN A 145 -4.14 8.01 16.98
CA ASN A 145 -5.32 8.22 16.14
C ASN A 145 -5.43 7.15 15.03
N PRO A 146 -6.64 6.84 14.56
CA PRO A 146 -6.79 5.95 13.40
C PRO A 146 -6.22 6.59 12.13
N GLY A 147 -5.63 5.76 11.29
CA GLY A 147 -5.15 6.12 9.96
C GLY A 147 -5.55 5.09 8.92
N MET A 148 -5.51 5.51 7.66
CA MET A 148 -5.68 4.62 6.53
C MET A 148 -4.59 4.88 5.49
N PHE A 149 -4.14 3.82 4.83
CA PHE A 149 -3.30 3.92 3.65
C PHE A 149 -3.75 2.94 2.58
N VAL A 150 -3.38 3.24 1.35
CA VAL A 150 -3.57 2.38 0.20
C VAL A 150 -2.21 2.07 -0.37
N PHE A 151 -1.87 0.79 -0.46
CA PHE A 151 -0.69 0.34 -1.20
C PHE A 151 -1.12 -0.24 -2.55
N ASN A 152 -0.53 0.28 -3.63
CA ASN A 152 -0.72 -0.26 -4.97
C ASN A 152 0.48 -1.13 -5.36
N PRO A 153 0.30 -2.45 -5.51
CA PRO A 153 1.40 -3.36 -5.84
C PRO A 153 1.92 -3.21 -7.28
N GLN A 154 1.16 -2.59 -8.19
CA GLN A 154 1.61 -2.31 -9.56
C GLN A 154 2.34 -0.97 -9.65
N GLY A 155 1.76 0.07 -9.03
CA GLY A 155 2.33 1.41 -9.00
C GLY A 155 3.52 1.55 -8.05
N MET A 156 3.64 0.62 -7.08
CA MET A 156 4.62 0.66 -6.01
C MET A 156 4.57 2.00 -5.26
N ASP A 157 3.37 2.41 -4.87
CA ASP A 157 3.13 3.63 -4.10
C ASP A 157 2.29 3.35 -2.85
N ILE A 158 2.49 4.17 -1.84
CA ILE A 158 1.65 4.24 -0.64
C ILE A 158 0.99 5.61 -0.60
N ARG A 159 -0.35 5.61 -0.60
CA ARG A 159 -1.17 6.82 -0.44
C ARG A 159 -1.77 6.85 0.95
N HIS A 160 -1.53 7.93 1.68
CA HIS A 160 -2.19 8.18 2.96
C HIS A 160 -3.58 8.77 2.73
N LEU A 161 -4.57 8.24 3.45
CA LEU A 161 -5.92 8.77 3.45
C LEU A 161 -6.19 9.48 4.78
N ASN A 162 -6.77 10.68 4.70
CA ASN A 162 -7.29 11.38 5.87
C ASN A 162 -8.70 10.86 6.21
N ALA A 163 -8.77 9.55 6.44
CA ALA A 163 -9.98 8.84 6.81
C ALA A 163 -9.63 7.77 7.86
N SER A 164 -10.62 7.38 8.64
CA SER A 164 -10.57 6.27 9.59
C SER A 164 -11.50 5.17 9.14
N SER A 165 -11.27 3.95 9.63
CA SER A 165 -12.17 2.82 9.43
C SER A 165 -11.91 1.81 10.53
N ASP A 166 -12.96 1.34 11.19
CA ASP A 166 -12.87 0.28 12.20
C ASP A 166 -12.92 -1.10 11.52
N ALA A 167 -13.72 -1.20 10.48
CA ALA A 167 -13.84 -2.39 9.64
C ALA A 167 -14.25 -2.00 8.22
N ALA A 168 -13.94 -2.85 7.24
CA ALA A 168 -14.41 -2.70 5.88
C ALA A 168 -14.86 -4.03 5.29
N TYR A 169 -15.65 -3.97 4.23
CA TYR A 169 -16.12 -5.12 3.50
C TYR A 169 -16.19 -4.79 2.01
N ASN A 170 -15.54 -5.59 1.18
CA ASN A 170 -15.61 -5.48 -0.26
C ASN A 170 -16.75 -6.36 -0.78
N GLU A 171 -17.78 -5.74 -1.35
CA GLU A 171 -18.82 -6.43 -2.09
C GLU A 171 -18.42 -6.53 -3.57
N LEU A 172 -17.97 -7.72 -3.96
CA LEU A 172 -17.47 -7.99 -5.31
C LEU A 172 -18.55 -7.84 -6.40
N ALA A 173 -19.81 -8.12 -6.07
CA ALA A 173 -20.91 -8.06 -7.03
C ALA A 173 -21.23 -6.63 -7.51
N THR A 174 -21.03 -5.65 -6.63
CA THR A 174 -21.30 -4.22 -6.88
C THR A 174 -20.02 -3.41 -7.02
N ASP A 175 -18.86 -4.05 -6.88
CA ASP A 175 -17.54 -3.41 -6.81
C ASP A 175 -17.52 -2.24 -5.80
N THR A 176 -18.14 -2.47 -4.64
CA THR A 176 -18.33 -1.45 -3.60
C THR A 176 -17.59 -1.81 -2.33
N LEU A 177 -16.73 -0.91 -1.86
CA LEU A 177 -16.09 -1.03 -0.56
C LEU A 177 -16.93 -0.31 0.50
N TYR A 178 -17.58 -1.07 1.38
CA TYR A 178 -18.23 -0.55 2.57
C TYR A 178 -17.21 -0.37 3.68
N VAL A 179 -17.27 0.76 4.36
CA VAL A 179 -16.42 1.07 5.53
C VAL A 179 -17.31 1.41 6.72
N VAL A 180 -16.96 0.87 7.88
CA VAL A 180 -17.61 1.16 9.15
C VAL A 180 -16.74 2.15 9.91
N ARG A 181 -17.37 3.24 10.35
CA ARG A 181 -16.78 4.19 11.28
C ARG A 181 -17.75 4.39 12.43
N ASP A 182 -17.27 4.16 13.64
CA ASP A 182 -18.03 4.17 14.88
C ASP A 182 -19.20 3.15 14.81
N LYS A 183 -20.40 3.64 14.50
CA LYS A 183 -21.64 2.84 14.40
C LYS A 183 -22.37 3.07 13.08
N SER A 184 -21.71 3.70 12.12
CA SER A 184 -22.29 4.03 10.82
C SER A 184 -21.52 3.37 9.69
N MET A 185 -22.24 2.91 8.69
CA MET A 185 -21.69 2.33 7.47
C MET A 185 -21.67 3.38 6.36
N PHE A 186 -20.57 3.46 5.63
CA PHE A 186 -20.36 4.37 4.51
C PHE A 186 -19.86 3.60 3.29
N ILE A 187 -20.03 4.18 2.10
CA ILE A 187 -19.39 3.70 0.88
C ILE A 187 -18.09 4.47 0.69
N ALA A 188 -16.97 3.75 0.54
CA ALA A 188 -15.68 4.36 0.24
C ALA A 188 -15.75 5.09 -1.10
N GLN A 189 -15.26 6.33 -1.14
CA GLN A 189 -15.36 7.20 -2.33
C GLN A 189 -16.79 7.44 -2.84
N GLY A 190 -17.82 7.25 -2.01
CA GLY A 190 -19.22 7.49 -2.39
C GLY A 190 -19.67 8.97 -2.38
N GLY A 191 -18.76 9.91 -2.15
CA GLY A 191 -19.06 11.35 -2.10
C GLY A 191 -19.16 11.97 -3.49
N ALA A 192 -19.99 13.01 -3.64
CA ALA A 192 -20.10 13.78 -4.88
C ALA A 192 -18.97 14.81 -5.07
N ALA A 193 -18.34 15.25 -3.98
CA ALA A 193 -17.25 16.21 -4.01
C ALA A 193 -15.89 15.49 -3.93
N PRO A 194 -14.88 15.91 -4.70
CA PRO A 194 -13.54 15.34 -4.62
C PRO A 194 -12.87 15.71 -3.30
N VAL A 195 -12.05 14.80 -2.78
CA VAL A 195 -11.23 15.03 -1.58
C VAL A 195 -9.92 15.69 -2.00
N PRO A 196 -9.46 16.74 -1.30
CA PRO A 196 -8.17 17.34 -1.60
C PRO A 196 -7.02 16.36 -1.33
N LEU A 197 -6.06 16.35 -2.25
CA LEU A 197 -4.80 15.63 -2.14
C LEU A 197 -3.66 16.62 -1.84
N THR A 198 -2.60 16.08 -1.25
CA THR A 198 -1.28 16.70 -1.23
C THR A 198 -0.28 15.66 -1.68
N TRP A 199 0.54 15.99 -2.67
CA TRP A 199 1.65 15.17 -3.12
C TRP A 199 2.93 15.99 -3.05
N ARG A 200 4.00 15.40 -2.53
CA ARG A 200 5.31 16.02 -2.44
C ARG A 200 6.34 15.11 -3.09
N SER A 201 7.21 15.68 -3.93
CA SER A 201 8.30 14.95 -4.56
C SER A 201 9.38 14.56 -3.55
N LYS A 202 10.26 13.64 -3.96
CA LYS A 202 11.59 13.54 -3.36
C LYS A 202 12.39 14.83 -3.59
N THR A 203 13.48 14.99 -2.85
CA THR A 203 14.48 16.02 -3.13
C THR A 203 15.25 15.70 -4.42
N PHE A 204 15.25 16.64 -5.35
CA PHE A 204 16.10 16.61 -6.54
C PHE A 204 17.34 17.46 -6.28
N ILE A 205 18.53 16.89 -6.52
CA ILE A 205 19.80 17.59 -6.35
C ILE A 205 20.28 18.03 -7.73
N ALA A 206 20.37 19.34 -7.92
CA ALA A 206 20.92 19.96 -9.12
C ALA A 206 22.37 20.45 -8.86
N PRO A 207 23.16 20.73 -9.92
CA PRO A 207 24.42 21.44 -9.77
C PRO A 207 24.27 22.75 -8.98
N GLU A 208 25.32 23.13 -8.26
CA GLU A 208 25.31 24.34 -7.45
C GLU A 208 25.00 25.57 -8.29
N GLY A 209 24.11 26.44 -7.78
CA GLY A 209 23.67 27.63 -8.50
C GLY A 209 22.67 27.38 -9.63
N THR A 210 22.12 26.17 -9.78
CA THR A 210 21.06 25.92 -10.79
C THR A 210 19.83 26.75 -10.48
N GLY A 211 19.34 27.50 -11.47
CA GLY A 211 18.06 28.20 -11.41
C GLY A 211 17.08 27.64 -12.43
N PHE A 212 15.93 27.17 -11.97
CA PHE A 212 14.83 26.82 -12.87
C PHE A 212 14.03 28.09 -13.20
N SER A 213 13.77 28.34 -14.47
CA SER A 213 13.05 29.54 -14.92
C SER A 213 11.59 29.26 -15.22
N CYS A 214 11.20 28.00 -15.42
CA CYS A 214 9.86 27.62 -15.85
C CYS A 214 9.39 26.33 -15.17
N LEU A 215 8.10 26.30 -14.83
CA LEU A 215 7.40 25.13 -14.28
C LEU A 215 6.19 24.83 -15.16
N ARG A 216 6.01 23.57 -15.55
CA ARG A 216 4.82 23.09 -16.25
C ARG A 216 4.06 22.07 -15.41
N ILE A 217 2.76 22.28 -15.25
CA ILE A 217 1.82 21.28 -14.75
C ILE A 217 0.94 20.83 -15.89
N LYS A 218 1.12 19.58 -16.30
CA LYS A 218 0.19 18.91 -17.19
C LYS A 218 -0.99 18.39 -16.36
N SER A 219 -2.11 19.06 -16.52
CA SER A 219 -3.38 18.72 -15.87
C SER A 219 -4.52 19.04 -16.84
N PRO A 220 -5.59 18.23 -16.88
CA PRO A 220 -6.82 18.60 -17.59
C PRO A 220 -7.55 19.79 -16.95
N ASN A 221 -7.32 20.05 -15.66
CA ASN A 221 -7.98 21.11 -14.88
C ASN A 221 -6.94 21.82 -13.98
N PRO A 222 -5.97 22.57 -14.57
CA PRO A 222 -4.87 23.17 -13.83
C PRO A 222 -5.36 24.16 -12.75
N GLU A 223 -6.49 24.82 -12.97
CA GLU A 223 -7.09 25.73 -12.00
C GLU A 223 -7.46 25.05 -10.67
N ARG A 224 -7.54 23.72 -10.62
CA ARG A 224 -7.84 22.95 -9.38
C ARG A 224 -6.58 22.51 -8.63
N VAL A 225 -5.41 22.90 -9.11
CA VAL A 225 -4.11 22.49 -8.58
C VAL A 225 -3.42 23.69 -7.94
N GLY A 226 -3.02 23.54 -6.68
CA GLY A 226 -2.07 24.40 -5.99
C GLY A 226 -0.66 23.85 -6.12
N ILE A 227 0.34 24.72 -6.02
CA ILE A 227 1.75 24.39 -6.20
C ILE A 227 2.57 25.08 -5.13
N THR A 228 3.49 24.35 -4.53
CA THR A 228 4.58 24.92 -3.75
C THR A 228 5.90 24.37 -4.27
N VAL A 229 6.86 25.24 -4.59
CA VAL A 229 8.24 24.82 -4.93
C VAL A 229 9.17 25.31 -3.85
N PHE A 230 10.05 24.43 -3.42
CA PHE A 230 11.10 24.71 -2.46
C PHE A 230 12.47 24.61 -3.14
N ALA A 231 13.36 25.55 -2.82
CA ALA A 231 14.79 25.49 -3.12
C ALA A 231 15.57 25.64 -1.81
N ASP A 232 16.48 24.71 -1.52
CA ASP A 232 17.31 24.68 -0.30
C ASP A 232 16.47 24.91 0.99
N ASN A 233 15.35 24.18 1.09
CA ASN A 233 14.35 24.27 2.16
C ASN A 233 13.63 25.63 2.31
N GLN A 234 13.80 26.57 1.38
CA GLN A 234 13.04 27.81 1.33
C GLN A 234 11.93 27.75 0.28
N THR A 235 10.77 28.32 0.61
CA THR A 235 9.66 28.41 -0.33
C THR A 235 9.98 29.45 -1.40
N VAL A 236 10.09 29.00 -2.66
CA VAL A 236 10.36 29.84 -3.83
C VAL A 236 9.08 30.42 -4.38
N ILE A 237 8.07 29.59 -4.53
CA ILE A 237 6.74 29.98 -5.02
C ILE A 237 5.69 29.16 -4.30
N GLN A 238 4.57 29.79 -3.97
CA GLN A 238 3.39 29.14 -3.41
C GLN A 238 2.15 29.74 -4.06
N LEU A 239 1.38 28.89 -4.74
CA LEU A 239 0.16 29.23 -5.44
C LEU A 239 -0.95 28.31 -4.94
N ALA A 240 -2.06 28.90 -4.51
CA ALA A 240 -3.23 28.13 -4.08
C ALA A 240 -3.98 27.55 -5.29
N PRO A 241 -4.79 26.48 -5.10
CA PRO A 241 -5.78 26.09 -6.10
C PRO A 241 -6.63 27.30 -6.50
N GLY A 242 -6.83 27.50 -7.81
CA GLY A 242 -7.51 28.64 -8.41
C GLY A 242 -6.57 29.73 -8.93
N SER A 243 -5.30 29.71 -8.53
CA SER A 243 -4.31 30.71 -8.99
C SER A 243 -3.73 30.42 -10.37
N LEU A 244 -3.81 29.17 -10.85
CA LEU A 244 -3.30 28.77 -12.16
C LEU A 244 -4.30 29.12 -13.26
N SER A 245 -3.91 30.00 -14.18
CA SER A 245 -4.66 30.30 -15.40
C SER A 245 -4.21 29.49 -16.62
N GLY A 246 -3.10 28.76 -16.51
CA GLY A 246 -2.55 27.93 -17.57
C GLY A 246 -1.61 26.86 -17.03
N SER A 247 -1.09 26.02 -17.93
CA SER A 247 -0.23 24.89 -17.56
C SER A 247 1.23 25.26 -17.29
N VAL A 248 1.65 26.49 -17.61
CA VAL A 248 3.05 26.92 -17.50
C VAL A 248 3.15 28.18 -16.65
N LEU A 249 4.15 28.22 -15.78
CA LEU A 249 4.47 29.33 -14.89
C LEU A 249 5.93 29.73 -15.05
N LYS A 250 6.19 31.03 -14.94
CA LYS A 250 7.53 31.56 -14.81
C LYS A 250 7.95 31.49 -13.34
N MET A 251 9.12 30.92 -13.08
CA MET A 251 9.70 30.83 -11.76
C MET A 251 10.41 32.14 -11.39
N PRO A 252 10.45 32.51 -10.09
CA PRO A 252 11.32 33.57 -9.59
C PRO A 252 12.79 33.29 -9.94
N ALA A 253 13.59 34.35 -10.11
CA ALA A 253 15.02 34.24 -10.37
C ALA A 253 15.78 33.85 -9.10
N ILE A 254 15.65 32.58 -8.71
CA ILE A 254 16.30 31.97 -7.53
C ILE A 254 17.14 30.80 -8.02
N THR A 255 18.31 30.66 -7.41
CA THR A 255 19.18 29.51 -7.60
C THR A 255 19.17 28.65 -6.35
N GLY A 256 19.40 27.36 -6.51
CA GLY A 256 19.49 26.44 -5.39
C GLY A 256 20.00 25.09 -5.81
N ARG A 257 20.37 24.27 -4.82
CA ARG A 257 20.89 22.92 -5.05
C ARG A 257 19.81 21.86 -4.86
N GLU A 258 19.00 22.00 -3.82
CA GLU A 258 17.97 21.04 -3.43
C GLU A 258 16.59 21.54 -3.80
N TRP A 259 15.91 20.82 -4.69
CA TRP A 259 14.61 21.22 -5.21
C TRP A 259 13.53 20.21 -4.83
N VAL A 260 12.42 20.70 -4.30
CA VAL A 260 11.24 19.89 -3.96
C VAL A 260 10.00 20.56 -4.53
N VAL A 261 9.10 19.77 -5.10
CA VAL A 261 7.81 20.28 -5.57
C VAL A 261 6.69 19.58 -4.83
N GLU A 262 5.74 20.38 -4.40
CA GLU A 262 4.49 19.94 -3.81
C GLU A 262 3.33 20.42 -4.67
N VAL A 263 2.35 19.55 -4.88
CA VAL A 263 1.06 19.92 -5.44
C VAL A 263 -0.04 19.61 -4.44
N SER A 264 -1.05 20.46 -4.41
CA SER A 264 -2.21 20.31 -3.54
C SER A 264 -3.50 20.62 -4.29
N GLY A 265 -4.65 20.31 -3.70
CA GLY A 265 -5.96 20.60 -4.28
C GLY A 265 -6.68 19.33 -4.72
N PHE A 266 -7.56 19.42 -5.70
CA PHE A 266 -8.44 18.30 -6.09
C PHE A 266 -8.46 18.08 -7.61
N GLY A 267 -7.55 18.74 -8.33
CA GLY A 267 -7.31 18.50 -9.74
C GLY A 267 -6.42 17.27 -9.96
N GLN A 268 -6.66 16.55 -11.06
CA GLN A 268 -5.76 15.50 -11.51
C GLN A 268 -4.46 16.12 -12.01
N VAL A 269 -3.30 15.55 -11.63
CA VAL A 269 -1.98 15.96 -12.12
C VAL A 269 -1.37 14.78 -12.85
N GLU A 270 -1.03 14.97 -14.14
CA GLU A 270 -0.40 13.93 -14.96
C GLU A 270 1.13 14.03 -14.95
N ARG A 271 1.66 15.25 -14.97
CA ARG A 271 3.10 15.49 -15.01
C ARG A 271 3.44 16.88 -14.47
N ILE A 272 4.56 16.94 -13.76
CA ILE A 272 5.19 18.19 -13.31
C ILE A 272 6.58 18.24 -13.94
N THR A 273 6.93 19.37 -14.57
CA THR A 273 8.23 19.56 -15.20
C THR A 273 8.84 20.89 -14.78
N LEU A 274 10.06 20.87 -14.25
CA LEU A 274 10.88 22.07 -14.04
C LEU A 274 11.93 22.14 -15.16
N SER A 275 12.11 23.34 -15.72
CA SER A 275 13.08 23.59 -16.78
C SER A 275 13.85 24.89 -16.54
N THR A 276 15.10 24.91 -16.96
CA THR A 276 15.97 26.09 -16.96
C THR A 276 15.60 27.07 -18.08
N SER A 277 14.86 26.63 -19.10
CA SER A 277 14.33 27.49 -20.17
C SER A 277 12.98 27.00 -20.74
N MET A 278 12.22 27.92 -21.35
CA MET A 278 11.00 27.57 -22.10
C MET A 278 11.30 26.71 -23.34
N ALA A 279 12.47 26.88 -23.96
CA ALA A 279 12.86 26.12 -25.14
C ALA A 279 13.12 24.64 -24.84
N GLU A 280 13.59 24.34 -23.63
CA GLU A 280 13.83 22.97 -23.15
C GLU A 280 12.58 22.31 -22.56
N MET A 281 11.44 22.99 -22.54
CA MET A 281 10.21 22.49 -21.94
C MET A 281 9.50 21.49 -22.88
N PRO A 282 9.38 20.21 -22.49
CA PRO A 282 8.60 19.21 -23.22
C PRO A 282 7.09 19.46 -23.04
#